data_AF-A0A662S0T2-F1
#
_entry.id   AF-A0A662S0T2-F1
#
_cell.length_a   1.000
_cell.length_b   1.000
_cell.length_c   1.000
_cell.angle_alpha   90.00
_cell.angle_beta   90.00
_cell.angle_gamma   90.00
#
_symmetry.space_group_name_H-M   'P 1'
#
loop_
_entity.id
_entity.type
_entity.pdbx_description
1 polymer ?
#
loop_
_entity_poly.entity_id
_entity_poly.type
_entity_poly.pdbx_seq_one_letter_code
_entity_poly.pdbx_strand_id
1 'polypeptide(L)'
;MRTGKLSPEEEKRIRDYVRERVRKNDIAHGWDHIECVVSLARRIGEREGANMRVLIPAAYFHDIVSRESVGEHEEHSRASANEAANFLRGMGFSDGEIEKIIRTIVTASYEAYERGIEPDLLEAKVLRDADLLDAMGARGVARAFAFAGAYGCPEGLGKLEWDPRNPPKLKMNLKGPDPSAIYHFASKLLWLKDLILTEEGKRLAKGRHEFMIEFLERYGKEMKGVL
;
A
#
# COMPACT_ATOMS: atom_id res chain seq x y z
N MET A 1 17.16 -30.06 -2.53
CA MET A 1 16.08 -29.13 -2.90
C MET A 1 15.86 -28.19 -1.71
N ARG A 2 16.24 -26.91 -1.83
CA ARG A 2 16.11 -25.91 -0.75
C ARG A 2 14.64 -25.46 -0.67
N THR A 3 13.94 -25.86 0.38
CA THR A 3 12.54 -25.52 0.63
C THR A 3 12.41 -24.08 1.13
N GLY A 4 11.78 -23.21 0.33
CA GLY A 4 10.77 -22.23 0.76
C GLY A 4 11.15 -21.02 1.62
N LYS A 5 12.41 -20.83 2.03
CA LYS A 5 12.81 -19.66 2.84
C LYS A 5 13.74 -18.73 2.07
N LEU A 6 13.45 -17.44 2.12
CA LEU A 6 14.36 -16.37 1.69
C LEU A 6 15.50 -16.29 2.71
N SER A 7 16.76 -16.34 2.27
CA SER A 7 17.90 -16.20 3.18
C SER A 7 18.06 -14.74 3.63
N PRO A 8 18.61 -14.48 4.83
CA PRO A 8 18.90 -13.12 5.27
C PRO A 8 19.81 -12.34 4.31
N GLU A 9 20.76 -13.03 3.67
CA GLU A 9 21.66 -12.43 2.68
C GLU A 9 20.94 -12.09 1.37
N GLU A 10 20.04 -12.98 0.90
CA GLU A 10 19.18 -12.69 -0.26
C GLU A 10 18.29 -11.47 0.02
N GLU A 11 17.63 -11.45 1.18
CA GLU A 11 16.78 -10.34 1.59
C GLU A 11 17.56 -9.03 1.71
N LYS A 12 18.75 -9.07 2.33
CA LYS A 12 19.61 -7.89 2.43
C LYS A 12 19.97 -7.32 1.06
N ARG A 13 20.33 -8.17 0.09
CA ARG A 13 20.66 -7.74 -1.28
C ARG A 13 19.46 -7.10 -1.98
N ILE A 14 18.28 -7.68 -1.84
CA ILE A 14 17.02 -7.13 -2.37
C ILE A 14 16.74 -5.76 -1.74
N ARG A 15 16.76 -5.71 -0.40
CA ARG A 15 16.50 -4.50 0.38
C ARG A 15 17.43 -3.35 -0.03
N ASP A 16 18.73 -3.62 -0.10
CA ASP A 16 19.74 -2.60 -0.43
C ASP A 16 19.55 -2.11 -1.88
N TYR A 17 19.26 -3.01 -2.83
CA TYR A 17 18.97 -2.67 -4.23
C TYR A 17 17.74 -1.78 -4.40
N VAL A 18 16.65 -2.10 -3.71
CA VAL A 18 15.40 -1.30 -3.76
C VAL A 18 15.62 0.05 -3.10
N ARG A 19 16.24 0.07 -1.91
CA ARG A 19 16.47 1.29 -1.14
C ARG A 19 17.25 2.35 -1.93
N GLU A 20 18.21 1.93 -2.75
CA GLU A 20 18.98 2.85 -3.59
C GLU A 20 18.14 3.50 -4.69
N ARG A 21 17.15 2.79 -5.24
CA ARG A 21 16.30 3.26 -6.35
C ARG A 21 15.15 4.15 -5.89
N VAL A 22 14.52 3.81 -4.77
CA VAL A 22 13.32 4.50 -4.26
C VAL A 22 13.63 5.76 -3.44
N ARG A 23 14.91 6.08 -3.22
CA ARG A 23 15.36 7.33 -2.58
C ARG A 23 14.87 8.61 -3.29
N LYS A 24 14.36 8.49 -4.51
CA LYS A 24 13.86 9.59 -5.34
C LYS A 24 12.34 9.62 -5.49
N ASN A 25 11.61 8.70 -4.85
CA ASN A 25 10.15 8.67 -4.91
C ASN A 25 9.53 9.79 -4.05
N ASP A 26 8.26 10.10 -4.32
CA ASP A 26 7.48 11.11 -3.58
C ASP A 26 7.43 10.81 -2.07
N ILE A 27 7.24 11.87 -1.27
CA ILE A 27 7.11 11.89 0.20
C ILE A 27 6.14 10.80 0.73
N ALA A 28 5.10 10.44 -0.02
CA ALA A 28 4.12 9.44 0.36
C ALA A 28 4.45 8.01 -0.09
N HIS A 29 5.44 7.79 -0.96
CA HIS A 29 5.79 6.49 -1.58
C HIS A 29 7.30 6.19 -1.51
N GLY A 30 7.98 6.73 -0.50
CA GLY A 30 9.41 6.57 -0.28
C GLY A 30 9.81 5.23 0.38
N TRP A 31 11.07 5.15 0.82
CA TRP A 31 11.61 3.96 1.50
C TRP A 31 10.83 3.54 2.74
N ASP A 32 10.33 4.49 3.51
CA ASP A 32 9.61 4.22 4.76
C ASP A 32 8.28 3.50 4.52
N HIS A 33 7.62 3.79 3.39
CA HIS A 33 6.43 3.07 2.94
C HIS A 33 6.75 1.60 2.65
N ILE A 34 7.77 1.35 1.81
CA ILE A 34 8.19 -0.02 1.46
C ILE A 34 8.60 -0.81 2.70
N GLU A 35 9.35 -0.19 3.61
CA GLU A 35 9.76 -0.82 4.87
C GLU A 35 8.55 -1.21 5.75
N CYS A 36 7.52 -0.37 5.79
CA CYS A 36 6.28 -0.68 6.50
C CYS A 36 5.50 -1.82 5.82
N VAL A 37 5.33 -1.76 4.50
CA VAL A 37 4.63 -2.81 3.73
C VAL A 37 5.33 -4.16 3.88
N VAL A 38 6.66 -4.21 3.78
CA VAL A 38 7.42 -5.45 4.00
C VAL A 38 7.23 -5.99 5.42
N SER A 39 7.22 -5.11 6.43
CA SER A 39 7.00 -5.51 7.82
C SER A 39 5.59 -6.08 8.04
N LEU A 40 4.58 -5.48 7.41
CA LEU A 40 3.19 -5.96 7.45
C LEU A 40 3.01 -7.25 6.67
N ALA A 41 3.55 -7.33 5.46
CA ALA A 41 3.55 -8.52 4.63
C ALA A 41 4.21 -9.69 5.36
N ARG A 42 5.32 -9.47 6.08
CA ARG A 42 5.94 -10.50 6.92
C ARG A 42 5.00 -11.02 7.99
N ARG A 43 4.43 -10.12 8.79
CA ARG A 43 3.51 -10.49 9.87
C ARG A 43 2.29 -11.25 9.36
N ILE A 44 1.64 -10.74 8.33
CA ILE A 44 0.43 -11.33 7.77
C ILE A 44 0.79 -12.66 7.09
N GLY A 45 1.84 -12.68 6.27
CA GLY A 45 2.32 -13.88 5.57
C GLY A 45 2.69 -15.02 6.50
N GLU A 46 3.35 -14.75 7.63
CA GLU A 46 3.66 -15.75 8.66
C GLU A 46 2.39 -16.32 9.31
N ARG A 47 1.36 -15.49 9.50
CA ARG A 47 0.09 -15.91 10.12
C ARG A 47 -0.79 -16.69 9.16
N GLU A 48 -0.80 -16.30 7.89
CA GLU A 48 -1.62 -16.89 6.82
C GLU A 48 -0.94 -18.09 6.12
N GLY A 49 0.36 -18.30 6.35
CA GLY A 49 1.12 -19.40 5.75
C GLY A 49 1.57 -19.13 4.30
N ALA A 50 1.81 -17.86 3.95
CA ALA A 50 2.28 -17.46 2.63
C ALA A 50 3.73 -17.90 2.36
N ASN A 51 4.08 -18.09 1.08
CA ASN A 51 5.46 -18.36 0.70
C ASN A 51 6.32 -17.09 0.80
N MET A 52 7.09 -16.98 1.88
CA MET A 52 7.94 -15.82 2.15
C MET A 52 9.01 -15.56 1.07
N ARG A 53 9.41 -16.59 0.33
CA ARG A 53 10.35 -16.47 -0.78
C ARG A 53 9.75 -15.79 -2.02
N VAL A 54 8.42 -15.74 -2.12
CA VAL A 54 7.69 -14.99 -3.15
C VAL A 54 7.21 -13.65 -2.59
N LEU A 55 6.59 -13.67 -1.41
CA LEU A 55 5.94 -12.50 -0.82
C LEU A 55 6.92 -11.36 -0.48
N ILE A 56 8.05 -11.66 0.18
CA ILE A 56 8.97 -10.61 0.64
C ILE A 56 9.64 -9.90 -0.55
N PRO A 57 10.16 -10.59 -1.58
CA PRO A 57 10.63 -9.89 -2.78
C PRO A 57 9.51 -9.08 -3.45
N ALA A 58 8.31 -9.63 -3.60
CA ALA A 58 7.19 -8.88 -4.18
C ALA A 58 6.88 -7.59 -3.40
N ALA A 59 6.88 -7.66 -2.07
CA ALA A 59 6.68 -6.49 -1.21
C ALA A 59 7.80 -5.45 -1.33
N TYR A 60 9.05 -5.86 -1.48
CA TYR A 60 10.14 -4.91 -1.74
C TYR A 60 10.00 -4.22 -3.09
N PHE A 61 9.58 -4.94 -4.12
CA PHE A 61 9.59 -4.44 -5.49
C PHE A 61 8.29 -3.74 -5.94
N HIS A 62 7.17 -3.87 -5.21
CA HIS A 62 5.85 -3.46 -5.73
C HIS A 62 5.76 -2.00 -6.23
N ASP A 63 6.46 -1.09 -5.56
CA ASP A 63 6.50 0.35 -5.85
C ASP A 63 7.93 0.86 -6.18
N ILE A 64 8.80 -0.02 -6.71
CA ILE A 64 10.19 0.36 -7.03
C ILE A 64 10.29 1.37 -8.19
N VAL A 65 9.40 1.27 -9.18
CA VAL A 65 9.29 2.22 -10.27
C VAL A 65 8.39 3.36 -9.81
N SER A 66 8.72 4.63 -10.08
CA SER A 66 7.82 5.72 -9.69
C SER A 66 6.64 5.84 -10.65
N ARG A 67 5.45 6.12 -10.11
CA ARG A 67 4.24 6.43 -10.91
C ARG A 67 4.45 7.65 -11.83
N GLU A 68 5.31 8.59 -11.45
CA GLU A 68 5.65 9.77 -12.27
C GLU A 68 6.56 9.45 -13.46
N SER A 69 7.23 8.29 -13.43
CA SER A 69 8.16 7.86 -14.47
C SER A 69 7.50 7.07 -15.61
N VAL A 70 6.20 6.82 -15.52
CA VAL A 70 5.41 6.06 -16.49
C VAL A 70 4.21 6.87 -16.98
N GLY A 71 3.76 6.65 -18.22
CA GLY A 71 2.68 7.42 -18.83
C GLY A 71 1.30 7.03 -18.31
N GLU A 72 1.13 5.75 -17.93
CA GLU A 72 -0.11 5.22 -17.36
C GLU A 72 0.13 4.47 -16.05
N HIS A 73 -0.81 4.57 -15.11
CA HIS A 73 -0.71 3.88 -13.81
C HIS A 73 -0.63 2.34 -13.93
N GLU A 74 -1.13 1.72 -15.01
CA GLU A 74 -0.97 0.28 -15.24
C GLU A 74 0.48 -0.11 -15.57
N GLU A 75 1.21 0.77 -16.25
CA GLU A 75 2.61 0.53 -16.61
C GLU A 75 3.49 0.46 -15.37
N HIS A 76 3.12 1.13 -14.29
CA HIS A 76 3.85 1.15 -13.03
C HIS A 76 4.03 -0.27 -12.44
N SER A 77 2.94 -0.98 -12.11
CA SER A 77 3.03 -2.29 -11.45
C SER A 77 3.70 -3.33 -12.35
N ARG A 78 3.49 -3.24 -13.66
CA ARG A 78 4.19 -4.09 -14.64
C ARG A 78 5.67 -3.76 -14.74
N ALA A 79 6.05 -2.48 -14.73
CA ALA A 79 7.44 -2.05 -14.75
C ALA A 79 8.17 -2.47 -13.47
N SER A 80 7.54 -2.29 -12.30
CA SER A 80 8.02 -2.79 -11.00
C SER A 80 8.22 -4.30 -11.01
N ALA A 81 7.28 -5.06 -11.58
CA ALA A 81 7.39 -6.51 -11.72
C ALA A 81 8.53 -6.93 -12.68
N ASN A 82 8.74 -6.20 -13.78
CA ASN A 82 9.82 -6.45 -14.72
C ASN A 82 11.20 -6.19 -14.09
N GLU A 83 11.34 -5.10 -13.33
CA GLU A 83 12.57 -4.80 -12.58
C GLU A 83 12.87 -5.90 -11.55
N ALA A 84 11.84 -6.35 -10.82
CA ALA A 84 11.95 -7.49 -9.90
C ALA A 84 12.46 -8.74 -10.61
N ALA A 85 11.85 -9.10 -11.75
CA ALA A 85 12.23 -10.28 -12.51
C ALA A 85 13.69 -10.22 -13.00
N ASN A 86 14.12 -9.07 -13.51
CA ASN A 86 15.48 -8.88 -14.01
C ASN A 86 16.51 -9.03 -12.89
N PHE A 87 16.27 -8.41 -11.73
CA PHE A 87 17.17 -8.52 -10.59
C PHE A 87 17.21 -9.93 -10.00
N LEU A 88 16.04 -10.55 -9.80
CA LEU A 88 15.93 -11.84 -9.12
C LEU A 88 16.44 -13.02 -9.96
N ARG A 89 16.37 -12.97 -11.30
CA ARG A 89 17.05 -13.95 -12.17
C ARG A 89 18.55 -14.00 -11.88
N GLY A 90 19.18 -12.83 -11.74
CA GLY A 90 20.61 -12.72 -11.39
C GLY A 90 20.96 -13.23 -9.99
N MET A 91 19.96 -13.46 -9.13
CA MET A 91 20.12 -14.03 -7.79
C MET A 91 19.85 -15.54 -7.73
N GLY A 92 19.50 -16.18 -8.85
CA GLY A 92 19.25 -17.62 -8.91
C GLY A 92 17.84 -18.04 -8.48
N PHE A 93 16.86 -17.13 -8.53
CA PHE A 93 15.44 -17.50 -8.44
C PHE A 93 15.03 -18.29 -9.68
N SER A 94 14.24 -19.34 -9.48
CA SER A 94 13.68 -20.14 -10.57
C SER A 94 12.60 -19.37 -11.34
N ASP A 95 12.38 -19.72 -12.61
CA ASP A 95 11.35 -19.07 -13.43
C ASP A 95 9.95 -19.15 -12.79
N GLY A 96 9.62 -20.27 -12.14
CA GLY A 96 8.35 -20.44 -11.42
C GLY A 96 8.22 -19.59 -10.16
N GLU A 97 9.32 -19.24 -9.48
CA GLU A 97 9.28 -18.26 -8.39
C GLU A 97 9.08 -16.85 -8.93
N ILE A 98 9.79 -16.51 -10.01
CA ILE A 98 9.74 -15.19 -10.64
C ILE A 98 8.34 -14.93 -11.22
N GLU A 99 7.73 -15.90 -11.88
CA GLU A 99 6.36 -15.80 -12.38
C GLU A 99 5.37 -15.48 -11.25
N LYS A 100 5.49 -16.17 -10.11
CA LYS A 100 4.66 -15.90 -8.93
C LYS A 100 4.90 -14.52 -8.35
N ILE A 101 6.15 -14.05 -8.31
CA ILE A 101 6.51 -12.70 -7.83
C ILE A 101 5.91 -11.62 -8.74
N ILE A 102 6.07 -11.76 -10.06
CA ILE A 102 5.48 -10.86 -11.06
C ILE A 102 3.96 -10.79 -10.86
N ARG A 103 3.31 -11.95 -10.78
CA ARG A 103 1.86 -12.03 -10.60
C ARG A 103 1.40 -11.42 -9.28
N THR A 104 2.18 -11.62 -8.22
CA THR A 104 1.94 -11.03 -6.91
C THR A 104 1.95 -9.50 -6.98
N ILE A 105 2.97 -8.90 -7.59
CA ILE A 105 3.08 -7.44 -7.75
C ILE A 105 1.94 -6.88 -8.61
N VAL A 106 1.65 -7.51 -9.76
CA VAL A 106 0.69 -6.98 -10.74
C VAL A 106 -0.75 -7.04 -10.23
N THR A 107 -1.11 -8.05 -9.44
CA THR A 107 -2.50 -8.24 -8.97
C THR A 107 -2.77 -7.62 -7.61
N ALA A 108 -1.75 -7.28 -6.82
CA ALA A 108 -1.94 -6.74 -5.48
C ALA A 108 -2.32 -5.25 -5.44
N SER A 109 -2.18 -4.50 -6.53
CA SER A 109 -2.37 -3.05 -6.53
C SER A 109 -3.84 -2.62 -6.41
N TYR A 110 -4.06 -1.42 -5.88
CA TYR A 110 -5.41 -0.81 -5.83
C TYR A 110 -5.98 -0.60 -7.24
N GLU A 111 -5.14 -0.28 -8.22
CA GLU A 111 -5.51 -0.10 -9.62
C GLU A 111 -5.98 -1.41 -10.27
N ALA A 112 -5.38 -2.55 -9.90
CA ALA A 112 -5.85 -3.86 -10.34
C ALA A 112 -7.27 -4.11 -9.82
N TYR A 113 -7.53 -3.78 -8.55
CA TYR A 113 -8.86 -3.86 -7.95
C TYR A 113 -9.89 -2.95 -8.66
N GLU A 114 -9.53 -1.69 -8.99
CA GLU A 114 -10.44 -0.79 -9.72
C GLU A 114 -10.86 -1.31 -11.10
N ARG A 115 -10.06 -2.22 -11.68
CA ARG A 115 -10.36 -2.91 -12.94
C ARG A 115 -11.11 -4.24 -12.76
N GLY A 116 -11.42 -4.62 -11.53
CA GLY A 116 -12.05 -5.90 -11.19
C GLY A 116 -11.11 -7.09 -11.26
N ILE A 117 -9.79 -6.87 -11.16
CA ILE A 117 -8.79 -7.94 -11.11
C ILE A 117 -8.56 -8.32 -9.66
N GLU A 118 -8.91 -9.56 -9.32
CA GLU A 118 -8.72 -10.12 -7.98
C GLU A 118 -7.50 -11.05 -7.91
N PRO A 119 -6.59 -10.83 -6.94
CA PRO A 119 -5.59 -11.78 -6.47
C PRO A 119 -6.09 -13.20 -6.26
N ASP A 120 -5.50 -14.12 -7.01
CA ASP A 120 -5.72 -15.56 -6.87
C ASP A 120 -4.61 -16.26 -6.07
N LEU A 121 -3.44 -15.64 -5.96
CA LEU A 121 -2.35 -16.10 -5.08
C LEU A 121 -2.53 -15.58 -3.65
N LEU A 122 -2.18 -16.41 -2.66
CA LEU A 122 -2.18 -16.00 -1.26
C LEU A 122 -1.20 -14.84 -1.03
N GLU A 123 -0.02 -14.90 -1.63
CA GLU A 123 1.00 -13.85 -1.53
C GLU A 123 0.49 -12.51 -2.08
N ALA A 124 -0.31 -12.54 -3.15
CA ALA A 124 -0.92 -11.34 -3.72
C ALA A 124 -2.00 -10.74 -2.80
N LYS A 125 -2.79 -11.58 -2.15
CA LYS A 125 -3.77 -11.13 -1.13
C LYS A 125 -3.06 -10.50 0.07
N VAL A 126 -2.00 -11.14 0.55
CA VAL A 126 -1.20 -10.65 1.68
C VAL A 126 -0.50 -9.33 1.33
N LEU A 127 0.08 -9.21 0.12
CA LEU A 127 0.72 -7.98 -0.31
C LEU A 127 -0.29 -6.83 -0.41
N ARG A 128 -1.46 -7.07 -1.01
CA ARG A 128 -2.54 -6.08 -1.10
C ARG A 128 -2.98 -5.62 0.28
N ASP A 129 -3.24 -6.54 1.19
CA ASP A 129 -3.59 -6.20 2.57
C ASP A 129 -2.51 -5.37 3.24
N ALA A 130 -1.24 -5.74 3.10
CA ALA A 130 -0.12 -5.01 3.69
C ALA A 130 0.01 -3.58 3.17
N ASP A 131 -0.14 -3.37 1.86
CA ASP A 131 -0.12 -2.06 1.22
C ASP A 131 -1.31 -1.19 1.66
N LEU A 132 -2.53 -1.73 1.57
CA LEU A 132 -3.74 -1.02 1.99
C LEU A 132 -3.73 -0.67 3.48
N LEU A 133 -3.19 -1.55 4.33
CA LEU A 133 -3.07 -1.27 5.76
C LEU A 133 -2.16 -0.07 6.03
N ASP A 134 -1.06 0.13 5.28
CA ASP A 134 -0.17 1.29 5.47
C ASP A 134 -0.86 2.62 5.14
N ALA A 135 -1.89 2.60 4.30
CA ALA A 135 -2.76 3.75 4.04
C ALA A 135 -3.84 3.97 5.13
N MET A 136 -3.88 3.14 6.18
CA MET A 136 -4.87 3.22 7.26
C MET A 136 -4.22 3.55 8.63
N GLY A 137 -5.05 3.95 9.59
CA GLY A 137 -4.63 4.23 10.96
C GLY A 137 -3.72 5.45 11.06
N ALA A 138 -2.86 5.50 12.08
CA ALA A 138 -2.01 6.67 12.33
C ALA A 138 -1.08 7.02 11.16
N ARG A 139 -0.49 6.01 10.48
CA ARG A 139 0.32 6.24 9.27
C ARG A 139 -0.55 6.72 8.11
N GLY A 140 -1.72 6.13 7.90
CA GLY A 140 -2.69 6.59 6.90
C GLY A 140 -3.08 8.06 7.08
N VAL A 141 -3.38 8.48 8.31
CA VAL A 141 -3.63 9.89 8.66
C VAL A 141 -2.44 10.76 8.26
N ALA A 142 -1.23 10.42 8.71
CA ALA A 142 -0.03 11.21 8.41
C ALA A 142 0.24 11.31 6.90
N ARG A 143 0.12 10.19 6.16
CA ARG A 143 0.32 10.15 4.71
C ARG A 143 -0.71 10.99 3.96
N ALA A 144 -1.99 10.94 4.37
CA ALA A 144 -3.05 11.73 3.74
C ALA A 144 -2.78 13.23 3.82
N PHE A 145 -2.40 13.73 5.00
CA PHE A 145 -2.07 15.15 5.18
C PHE A 145 -0.75 15.55 4.53
N ALA A 146 0.28 14.69 4.57
CA ALA A 146 1.54 14.93 3.87
C ALA A 146 1.34 15.04 2.36
N PHE A 147 0.58 14.12 1.77
CA PHE A 147 0.23 14.14 0.35
C PHE A 147 -0.56 15.40 0.00
N ALA A 148 -1.59 15.75 0.78
CA ALA A 148 -2.38 16.95 0.55
C ALA A 148 -1.54 18.23 0.59
N GLY A 149 -0.55 18.30 1.49
CA GLY A 149 0.39 19.41 1.57
C GLY A 149 1.37 19.47 0.41
N ALA A 150 1.92 18.33 -0.03
CA ALA A 150 2.89 18.26 -1.12
C ALA A 150 2.28 18.57 -2.48
N TYR A 151 1.07 18.07 -2.75
CA TYR A 151 0.40 18.18 -4.04
C TYR A 151 -0.57 19.36 -4.15
N GLY A 152 -0.78 20.12 -3.07
CA GLY A 152 -1.56 21.36 -3.09
C GLY A 152 -3.07 21.15 -3.26
N CYS A 153 -3.71 20.53 -2.27
CA CYS A 153 -5.17 20.41 -2.23
C CYS A 153 -5.88 21.79 -2.20
N PRO A 154 -6.91 22.02 -3.04
CA PRO A 154 -7.55 23.34 -3.17
C PRO A 154 -8.31 23.81 -1.91
N GLU A 155 -8.72 22.91 -1.03
CA GLU A 155 -9.45 23.22 0.21
C GLU A 155 -8.59 23.04 1.47
N GLY A 156 -7.25 22.95 1.31
CA GLY A 156 -6.31 22.78 2.42
C GLY A 156 -6.53 21.46 3.17
N LEU A 157 -6.62 21.53 4.51
CA LEU A 157 -6.86 20.36 5.35
C LEU A 157 -8.26 19.77 5.16
N GLY A 158 -9.26 20.59 4.78
CA GLY A 158 -10.66 20.23 4.62
C GLY A 158 -11.51 20.47 5.87
N LYS A 159 -12.83 20.31 5.73
CA LYS A 159 -13.80 20.40 6.84
C LYS A 159 -14.52 19.07 7.01
N LEU A 160 -14.74 18.67 8.26
CA LEU A 160 -15.56 17.50 8.56
C LEU A 160 -17.04 17.91 8.69
N GLU A 161 -17.80 17.73 7.61
CA GLU A 161 -19.22 18.09 7.50
C GLU A 161 -20.16 16.87 7.53
N TRP A 162 -19.60 15.68 7.75
CA TRP A 162 -20.29 14.40 7.77
C TRP A 162 -19.92 13.61 9.03
N ASP A 163 -20.75 12.64 9.40
CA ASP A 163 -20.50 11.74 10.51
C ASP A 163 -19.40 10.74 10.11
N PRO A 164 -18.25 10.69 10.82
CA PRO A 164 -17.21 9.71 10.55
C PRO A 164 -17.68 8.26 10.53
N ARG A 165 -18.70 7.93 11.35
CA ARG A 165 -19.26 6.58 11.43
C ARG A 165 -20.25 6.27 10.30
N ASN A 166 -20.73 7.29 9.60
CA ASN A 166 -21.61 7.17 8.44
C ASN A 166 -21.16 8.12 7.32
N PRO A 167 -19.96 7.90 6.75
CA PRO A 167 -19.37 8.81 5.79
C PRO A 167 -20.08 8.71 4.43
N PRO A 168 -20.16 9.81 3.66
CA PRO A 168 -20.60 9.75 2.27
C PRO A 168 -19.59 8.97 1.43
N LYS A 169 -20.06 8.26 0.40
CA LYS A 169 -19.19 7.60 -0.58
C LYS A 169 -18.81 8.59 -1.68
N LEU A 170 -17.80 9.41 -1.41
CA LEU A 170 -17.33 10.43 -2.34
C LEU A 170 -16.52 9.80 -3.48
N LYS A 171 -16.37 10.54 -4.59
CA LYS A 171 -15.57 10.11 -5.73
C LYS A 171 -14.16 10.69 -5.64
N MET A 172 -13.15 9.83 -5.66
CA MET A 172 -11.75 10.26 -5.68
C MET A 172 -11.40 10.98 -6.99
N ASN A 173 -10.58 12.02 -6.91
CA ASN A 173 -9.99 12.68 -8.07
C ASN A 173 -8.86 11.83 -8.66
N LEU A 174 -9.03 11.36 -9.90
CA LEU A 174 -8.03 10.55 -10.60
C LEU A 174 -7.03 11.38 -11.41
N LYS A 175 -7.28 12.68 -11.61
CA LYS A 175 -6.48 13.57 -12.46
C LYS A 175 -5.70 14.63 -11.65
N GLY A 176 -5.59 14.43 -10.35
CA GLY A 176 -4.96 15.38 -9.43
C GLY A 176 -5.32 15.05 -7.97
N PRO A 177 -4.89 15.89 -7.02
CA PRO A 177 -5.23 15.68 -5.62
C PRO A 177 -6.75 15.79 -5.39
N ASP A 178 -7.24 15.08 -4.39
CA ASP A 178 -8.59 15.32 -3.86
C ASP A 178 -8.72 16.77 -3.34
N PRO A 179 -9.94 17.29 -3.15
CA PRO A 179 -10.15 18.64 -2.64
C PRO A 179 -9.43 18.94 -1.32
N SER A 180 -9.31 17.94 -0.44
CA SER A 180 -8.59 18.03 0.84
C SER A 180 -8.20 16.66 1.38
N ALA A 181 -7.35 16.62 2.40
CA ALA A 181 -7.04 15.39 3.13
C ALA A 181 -8.31 14.80 3.78
N ILE A 182 -9.17 15.61 4.40
CA ILE A 182 -10.43 15.13 4.99
C ILE A 182 -11.37 14.54 3.94
N TYR A 183 -11.46 15.15 2.75
CA TYR A 183 -12.21 14.56 1.64
C TYR A 183 -11.68 13.16 1.29
N HIS A 184 -10.36 12.97 1.29
CA HIS A 184 -9.72 11.70 0.95
C HIS A 184 -10.10 10.54 1.88
N PHE A 185 -10.43 10.82 3.15
CA PHE A 185 -10.96 9.80 4.06
C PHE A 185 -12.27 9.22 3.53
N ALA A 186 -13.20 10.07 3.09
CA ALA A 186 -14.50 9.66 2.59
C ALA A 186 -14.49 9.22 1.12
N SER A 187 -13.51 9.63 0.32
CA SER A 187 -13.36 9.16 -1.06
C SER A 187 -12.67 7.79 -1.14
N LYS A 188 -11.78 7.46 -0.19
CA LYS A 188 -10.98 6.22 -0.22
C LYS A 188 -10.76 5.57 1.14
N LEU A 189 -10.10 6.26 2.09
CA LEU A 189 -9.45 5.57 3.23
C LEU A 189 -10.43 4.80 4.14
N LEU A 190 -11.63 5.33 4.35
CA LEU A 190 -12.64 4.69 5.21
C LEU A 190 -13.24 3.41 4.59
N TRP A 191 -13.09 3.23 3.27
CA TRP A 191 -13.57 2.05 2.53
C TRP A 191 -12.53 0.95 2.40
N LEU A 192 -11.24 1.24 2.69
CA LEU A 192 -10.16 0.26 2.51
C LEU A 192 -10.33 -0.99 3.38
N LYS A 193 -10.96 -0.88 4.56
CA LYS A 193 -11.23 -2.03 5.43
C LYS A 193 -12.04 -3.13 4.74
N ASP A 194 -12.91 -2.75 3.80
CA ASP A 194 -13.81 -3.66 3.11
C ASP A 194 -13.10 -4.40 1.95
N LEU A 195 -11.89 -3.97 1.60
CA LEU A 195 -11.05 -4.53 0.55
C LEU A 195 -10.00 -5.51 1.09
N ILE A 196 -9.92 -5.67 2.41
CA ILE A 196 -8.94 -6.53 3.09
C ILE A 196 -9.39 -7.99 3.03
N LEU A 197 -8.49 -8.89 2.65
CA LEU A 197 -8.85 -10.23 2.19
C LEU A 197 -8.52 -11.30 3.23
N THR A 198 -7.36 -11.18 3.86
CA THR A 198 -6.83 -12.15 4.83
C THR A 198 -7.42 -11.92 6.21
N GLU A 199 -7.44 -12.96 7.04
CA GLU A 199 -8.02 -12.87 8.37
C GLU A 199 -7.16 -12.03 9.32
N GLU A 200 -5.84 -12.19 9.28
CA GLU A 200 -4.91 -11.32 10.02
C GLU A 200 -4.97 -9.88 9.51
N GLY A 201 -5.09 -9.68 8.19
CA GLY A 201 -5.31 -8.37 7.60
C GLY A 201 -6.55 -7.69 8.17
N LYS A 202 -7.70 -8.36 8.16
CA LYS A 202 -8.98 -7.82 8.67
C LYS A 202 -8.88 -7.46 10.15
N ARG A 203 -8.19 -8.30 10.94
CA ARG A 203 -7.96 -8.05 12.37
C ARG A 203 -7.16 -6.77 12.60
N LEU A 204 -6.12 -6.53 11.80
CA LEU A 204 -5.33 -5.30 11.85
C LEU A 204 -6.10 -4.08 11.34
N ALA A 205 -6.85 -4.26 10.25
CA ALA A 205 -7.64 -3.20 9.62
C ALA A 205 -8.71 -2.64 10.56
N LYS A 206 -9.35 -3.50 11.37
CA LYS A 206 -10.35 -3.06 12.37
C LYS A 206 -9.79 -2.00 13.31
N GLY A 207 -8.62 -2.25 13.92
CA GLY A 207 -8.01 -1.30 14.85
C GLY A 207 -7.54 -0.02 14.17
N ARG A 208 -6.97 -0.14 12.95
CA ARG A 208 -6.55 1.03 12.16
C ARG A 208 -7.73 1.88 11.71
N HIS A 209 -8.84 1.25 11.35
CA HIS A 209 -10.06 1.94 10.95
C HIS A 209 -10.67 2.71 12.13
N GLU A 210 -10.80 2.07 13.30
CA GLU A 210 -11.34 2.72 14.49
C GLU A 210 -10.52 3.96 14.87
N PHE A 211 -9.19 3.87 14.82
CA PHE A 211 -8.33 5.04 15.06
C PHE A 211 -8.61 6.20 14.09
N MET A 212 -8.86 5.92 12.81
CA MET A 212 -9.20 6.98 11.84
C MET A 212 -10.56 7.62 12.15
N ILE A 213 -11.53 6.83 12.62
CA ILE A 213 -12.82 7.35 13.09
C ILE A 213 -12.61 8.27 14.29
N GLU A 214 -11.88 7.82 15.32
CA GLU A 214 -11.57 8.61 16.51
C GLU A 214 -10.82 9.91 16.17
N PHE A 215 -9.86 9.84 15.24
CA PHE A 215 -9.14 11.00 14.73
C PHE A 215 -10.10 12.01 14.10
N LEU A 216 -10.99 11.58 13.20
CA LEU A 216 -11.96 12.45 12.53
C LEU A 216 -12.95 13.05 13.52
N GLU A 217 -13.49 12.26 14.46
CA GLU A 217 -14.39 12.75 15.51
C GLU A 217 -13.72 13.84 16.35
N ARG A 218 -12.46 13.64 16.73
CA ARG A 218 -11.67 14.64 17.46
C ARG A 218 -11.39 15.87 16.61
N TYR A 219 -10.93 15.70 15.38
CA TYR A 219 -10.69 16.78 14.41
C TYR A 219 -11.93 17.66 14.25
N GLY A 220 -13.12 17.06 14.09
CA GLY A 220 -14.37 17.80 13.98
C GLY A 220 -14.77 18.59 15.23
N LYS A 221 -14.46 18.08 16.43
CA LYS A 221 -14.68 18.81 17.70
C LYS A 221 -13.72 19.99 17.84
N GLU A 222 -12.44 19.79 17.49
CA GLU A 222 -11.42 20.84 17.51
C GLU A 222 -11.76 21.97 16.54
N MET A 223 -12.22 21.65 15.32
CA MET A 223 -12.70 22.63 14.34
C MET A 223 -13.86 23.49 14.85
N LYS A 224 -14.74 22.93 15.70
CA LYS A 224 -15.88 23.62 16.29
C LYS A 224 -15.50 24.37 17.58
N GLY A 225 -14.29 24.20 18.08
CA GLY A 225 -13.84 24.79 19.36
C GLY A 225 -14.58 24.22 20.58
N VAL A 226 -14.99 22.96 20.54
CA VAL A 226 -15.79 22.32 21.62
C VAL A 226 -15.04 21.22 22.37
N LEU A 227 -13.71 21.15 22.20
CA LEU A 227 -12.82 20.23 22.92
C LEU A 227 -11.93 21.00 23.91
#